data_AF-A0A699ZEW6-F1
#
_entry.id   AF-A0A699ZEW6-F1
#
_cell.length_a   1.000
_cell.length_b   1.000
_cell.length_c   1.000
_cell.angle_alpha   90.00
_cell.angle_beta   90.00
_cell.angle_gamma   90.00
#
_symmetry.space_group_name_H-M   'P 1'
#
loop_
_entity.id
_entity.type
_entity.pdbx_description
1 polymer ?
#
loop_
_entity_poly.entity_id
_entity_poly.type
_entity_poly.pdbx_seq_one_letter_code
_entity_poly.pdbx_strand_id
1 'polypeptide(L)'
;MELVLQHYQAMLDTLLPALCAVVRTMSESGDMRFFCLRMVSEATQQCLMDPGLYGTPATSTAERQVGLATDAIDNLMTSHVLPMVPQLLRDEDPMPLYGLKLLGGLLEVNPGYVRAVEALGLAPQFFDFLSLEHSNNNVHNIRLCRQIMAAGAMPIQDLVSMQVADKVAAVLEYATQNSVEPFLEPVLELCHAIVQRDAREVEAGRSDGALMAVLLEQSGVFLELCARPDAASSTAAAVCLLDMVNMYPQQCAPWLMAAESLAAVTAALQGDASAGSPAPVAPQVQQHLLEALQLALAVPGTVVTPSKDLSKLGEALRQLWWAQRAQ
;
A
#
# COMPACT_ATOMS: atom_id res chain seq x y z
N MET A 1 18.10 14.70 20.76
CA MET A 1 18.57 14.89 19.36
C MET A 1 19.99 15.43 19.30
N GLU A 2 20.34 16.50 20.03
CA GLU A 2 21.68 17.11 19.95
C GLU A 2 22.84 16.15 20.25
N LEU A 3 22.68 15.22 21.20
CA LEU A 3 23.72 14.24 21.55
C LEU A 3 23.98 13.18 20.45
N VAL A 4 22.94 12.80 19.70
CA VAL A 4 23.05 11.81 18.61
C VAL A 4 23.78 12.44 17.42
N LEU A 5 23.46 13.69 17.09
CA LEU A 5 24.17 14.48 16.10
C LEU A 5 25.65 14.72 16.48
N GLN A 6 25.96 14.84 17.78
CA GLN A 6 27.32 15.03 18.25
C GLN A 6 28.16 13.74 18.22
N HIS A 7 27.54 12.57 18.28
CA HIS A 7 28.23 11.28 18.38
C HIS A 7 27.83 10.25 17.33
N TYR A 8 27.25 10.69 16.20
CA TYR A 8 26.72 9.79 15.18
C TYR A 8 27.78 8.84 14.62
N GLN A 9 29.03 9.28 14.48
CA GLN A 9 30.13 8.43 13.98
C GLN A 9 30.36 7.21 14.88
N ALA A 10 30.50 7.40 16.19
CA ALA A 10 30.69 6.29 17.13
C ALA A 10 29.47 5.34 17.14
N MET A 11 28.28 5.89 16.96
CA MET A 11 27.06 5.09 16.85
C MET A 11 27.05 4.24 15.57
N LEU A 12 27.36 4.83 14.42
CA LEU A 12 27.35 4.16 13.11
C LEU A 12 28.52 3.17 12.95
N ASP A 13 29.72 3.53 13.41
CA ASP A 13 30.94 2.75 13.18
C ASP A 13 31.16 1.66 14.22
N THR A 14 30.59 1.80 15.43
CA THR A 14 30.86 0.88 16.56
C THR A 14 29.59 0.29 17.15
N LEU A 15 28.68 1.14 17.65
CA LEU A 15 27.55 0.65 18.44
C LEU A 15 26.57 -0.18 17.60
N LEU A 16 26.08 0.35 16.48
CA LEU A 16 25.09 -0.32 15.64
C LEU A 16 25.65 -1.62 15.02
N PRO A 17 26.87 -1.66 14.47
CA PRO A 17 27.49 -2.91 14.03
C PRO A 17 27.60 -3.96 15.14
N ALA A 18 27.99 -3.57 16.36
CA ALA A 18 28.09 -4.48 17.49
C ALA A 18 26.72 -5.04 17.92
N LEU A 19 25.69 -4.19 17.97
CA LEU A 19 24.32 -4.64 18.27
C LEU A 19 23.82 -5.59 17.18
N CYS A 20 24.04 -5.27 15.90
CA CYS A 20 23.71 -6.16 14.78
C CYS A 20 24.40 -7.53 14.91
N ALA A 21 25.66 -7.56 15.35
CA ALA A 21 26.38 -8.81 15.59
C ALA A 21 25.72 -9.65 16.71
N VAL A 22 25.29 -9.03 17.81
CA VAL A 22 24.55 -9.72 18.89
C VAL A 22 23.25 -10.32 18.36
N VAL A 23 22.45 -9.55 17.62
CA VAL A 23 21.17 -10.03 17.07
C VAL A 23 21.35 -11.27 16.17
N ARG A 24 22.45 -11.31 15.40
CA ARG A 24 22.78 -12.43 14.51
C ARG A 24 23.32 -13.66 15.25
N THR A 25 23.81 -13.49 16.46
CA THR A 25 24.53 -14.54 17.19
C THR A 25 23.55 -15.51 17.85
N MET A 26 23.50 -16.75 17.36
CA MET A 26 22.57 -17.77 17.87
C MET A 26 22.95 -18.35 19.25
N SER A 27 24.15 -18.07 19.76
CA SER A 27 24.54 -18.47 21.12
C SER A 27 24.00 -17.54 22.20
N GLU A 28 23.50 -16.36 21.83
CA GLU A 28 22.88 -15.41 22.75
C GLU A 28 21.42 -15.80 23.01
N SER A 29 20.89 -15.42 24.18
CA SER A 29 19.49 -15.69 24.50
C SER A 29 18.55 -14.91 23.57
N GLY A 30 17.37 -15.48 23.30
CA GLY A 30 16.32 -14.81 22.52
C GLY A 30 15.99 -13.42 23.07
N ASP A 31 15.92 -13.26 24.39
CA ASP A 31 15.68 -11.98 25.07
C ASP A 31 16.77 -10.94 24.77
N MET A 32 18.04 -11.34 24.80
CA MET A 32 19.16 -10.43 24.53
C MET A 32 19.16 -10.02 23.05
N ARG A 33 18.96 -10.98 22.15
CA ARG A 33 18.86 -10.73 20.71
C ARG A 33 17.69 -9.79 20.40
N PHE A 34 16.54 -10.01 21.02
CA PHE A 34 15.37 -9.17 20.84
C PHE A 34 15.58 -7.75 21.40
N PHE A 35 16.19 -7.63 22.58
CA PHE A 35 16.55 -6.32 23.15
C PHE A 35 17.48 -5.55 22.22
N CYS A 36 18.53 -6.18 21.70
CA CYS A 36 19.44 -5.56 20.74
C CYS A 36 18.73 -5.21 19.42
N LEU A 37 17.82 -6.04 18.93
CA LEU A 37 17.04 -5.74 17.72
C LEU A 37 16.20 -4.48 17.90
N ARG A 38 15.55 -4.32 19.06
CA ARG A 38 14.81 -3.10 19.38
C ARG A 38 15.70 -1.86 19.38
N MET A 39 16.87 -1.94 20.01
CA MET A 39 17.84 -0.85 20.01
C MET A 39 18.32 -0.51 18.59
N VAL A 40 18.59 -1.52 17.76
CA VAL A 40 18.94 -1.31 16.34
C VAL A 40 17.81 -0.57 15.65
N SER A 41 16.57 -1.07 15.72
CA SER A 41 15.42 -0.45 15.04
C SER A 41 15.21 1.01 15.44
N GLU A 42 15.26 1.31 16.75
CA GLU A 42 15.09 2.67 17.27
C GLU A 42 16.22 3.59 16.80
N ALA A 43 17.48 3.14 16.88
CA ALA A 43 18.63 3.94 16.46
C ALA A 43 18.66 4.16 14.95
N THR A 44 18.34 3.14 14.13
CA THR A 44 18.27 3.28 12.68
C THR A 44 17.17 4.24 12.26
N GLN A 45 16.00 4.17 12.90
CA GLN A 45 14.90 5.10 12.62
C GLN A 45 15.28 6.53 12.98
N GLN A 46 15.96 6.76 14.11
CA GLN A 46 16.46 8.08 14.46
C GLN A 46 17.46 8.63 13.44
N CYS A 47 18.37 7.80 12.92
CA CYS A 47 19.31 8.21 11.89
C CYS A 47 18.59 8.63 10.60
N LEU A 48 17.63 7.80 10.16
CA LEU A 48 16.92 7.96 8.90
C LEU A 48 15.92 9.12 8.90
N MET A 49 15.30 9.41 10.05
CA MET A 49 14.31 10.47 10.20
C MET A 49 14.94 11.83 10.54
N ASP A 50 16.24 11.91 10.82
CA ASP A 50 16.95 13.15 11.07
C ASP A 50 17.45 13.76 9.74
N PRO A 51 16.89 14.91 9.30
CA PRO A 51 17.29 15.53 8.03
C PRO A 51 18.74 16.02 8.01
N GLY A 52 19.35 16.28 9.17
CA GLY A 52 20.75 16.65 9.27
C GLY A 52 21.69 15.48 9.03
N LEU A 53 21.28 14.25 9.39
CA LEU A 53 22.09 13.04 9.21
C LEU A 53 21.87 12.37 7.87
N TYR A 54 20.63 12.07 7.51
CA TYR A 54 20.31 11.30 6.31
C TYR A 54 19.85 12.16 5.13
N GLY A 55 19.42 13.39 5.44
CA GLY A 55 18.87 14.30 4.44
C GLY A 55 17.36 14.20 4.30
N THR A 56 16.81 14.94 3.35
CA THR A 56 15.40 14.83 2.99
C THR A 56 15.24 13.97 1.74
N PRO A 57 14.23 13.10 1.67
CA PRO A 57 13.95 12.37 0.43
C PRO A 57 13.64 13.37 -0.68
N ALA A 58 14.12 13.08 -1.90
CA ALA A 58 13.74 13.85 -3.08
C ALA A 58 12.24 13.73 -3.27
N THR A 59 11.53 14.85 -3.18
CA THR A 59 10.16 14.93 -3.68
C THR A 59 10.20 15.33 -5.16
N SER A 60 9.09 15.14 -5.87
CA SER A 60 8.98 15.40 -7.31
C SER A 60 9.34 16.83 -7.76
N THR A 61 9.52 17.76 -6.82
CA THR A 61 9.80 19.19 -7.09
C THR A 61 11.03 19.74 -6.38
N ALA A 62 11.74 18.96 -5.55
CA ALA A 62 12.92 19.43 -4.81
C ALA A 62 14.08 18.43 -4.89
N GLU A 63 15.30 18.96 -5.07
CA GLU A 63 16.52 18.16 -5.04
C GLU A 63 16.70 17.49 -3.67
N ARG A 64 17.15 16.22 -3.66
CA ARG A 64 17.49 15.50 -2.43
C ARG A 64 18.54 16.30 -1.67
N GLN A 65 18.22 16.78 -0.48
CA GLN A 65 19.27 17.28 0.40
C GLN A 65 19.98 16.07 0.99
N VAL A 66 21.29 15.98 0.78
CA VAL A 66 22.12 14.91 1.35
C VAL A 66 22.52 15.34 2.75
N GLY A 67 22.19 14.51 3.75
CA GLY A 67 22.62 14.73 5.13
C GLY A 67 24.09 14.38 5.33
N LEU A 68 24.65 14.82 6.46
CA LEU A 68 26.06 14.70 6.80
C LEU A 68 26.60 13.26 6.82
N ALA A 69 25.73 12.28 7.08
CA ALA A 69 26.08 10.88 7.30
C ALA A 69 25.39 9.91 6.32
N THR A 70 24.80 10.43 5.24
CA THR A 70 23.96 9.64 4.31
C THR A 70 24.67 8.37 3.84
N ASP A 71 25.88 8.49 3.30
CA ASP A 71 26.65 7.35 2.79
C ASP A 71 27.03 6.35 3.90
N ALA A 72 27.36 6.84 5.10
CA ALA A 72 27.68 5.99 6.24
C ALA A 72 26.45 5.21 6.73
N ILE A 73 25.28 5.85 6.74
CA ILE A 73 24.01 5.21 7.08
C ILE A 73 23.63 4.17 6.02
N ASP A 74 23.73 4.50 4.73
CA ASP A 74 23.45 3.57 3.63
C ASP A 74 24.39 2.35 3.69
N ASN A 75 25.68 2.57 3.97
CA ASN A 75 26.66 1.50 4.17
C ASN A 75 26.32 0.63 5.38
N LEU A 76 25.92 1.22 6.51
CA LEU A 76 25.49 0.49 7.69
C LEU A 76 24.25 -0.38 7.40
N MET A 77 23.24 0.19 6.72
CA MET A 77 22.02 -0.54 6.38
C MET A 77 22.31 -1.74 5.48
N THR A 78 23.11 -1.52 4.43
CA THR A 78 23.43 -2.57 3.44
C THR A 78 24.40 -3.62 3.96
N SER A 79 25.36 -3.24 4.82
CA SER A 79 26.40 -4.15 5.31
C SER A 79 26.02 -4.90 6.59
N HIS A 80 25.13 -4.33 7.42
CA HIS A 80 24.80 -4.89 8.73
C HIS A 80 23.32 -5.19 8.90
N VAL A 81 22.43 -4.21 8.65
CA VAL A 81 21.01 -4.34 9.00
C VAL A 81 20.24 -5.25 8.05
N LEU A 82 20.29 -4.99 6.74
CA LEU A 82 19.57 -5.78 5.73
C LEU A 82 20.01 -7.25 5.72
N PRO A 83 21.30 -7.61 5.84
CA PRO A 83 21.73 -9.01 5.93
C PRO A 83 21.17 -9.80 7.12
N MET A 84 20.64 -9.13 8.14
CA MET A 84 20.00 -9.79 9.29
C MET A 84 18.59 -10.28 8.98
N VAL A 85 17.88 -9.61 8.07
CA VAL A 85 16.45 -9.84 7.83
C VAL A 85 16.12 -11.30 7.50
N PRO A 86 16.85 -12.02 6.62
CA PRO A 86 16.54 -13.43 6.34
C PRO A 86 16.61 -14.34 7.57
N GLN A 87 17.49 -14.02 8.54
CA GLN A 87 17.56 -14.75 9.81
C GLN A 87 16.38 -14.41 10.70
N LEU A 88 16.06 -13.11 10.85
CA LEU A 88 14.94 -12.65 11.68
C LEU A 88 13.60 -13.27 11.26
N LEU A 89 13.36 -13.41 9.95
CA LEU A 89 12.12 -13.97 9.41
C LEU A 89 11.94 -15.47 9.66
N ARG A 90 13.01 -16.20 9.98
CA ARG A 90 13.00 -17.65 10.28
C ARG A 90 13.06 -17.95 11.78
N ASP A 91 13.09 -16.91 12.60
CA ASP A 91 13.27 -17.03 14.03
C ASP A 91 11.92 -17.18 14.75
N GLU A 92 11.96 -17.44 16.05
CA GLU A 92 10.77 -17.53 16.89
C GLU A 92 10.16 -16.15 17.20
N ASP A 93 8.87 -16.12 17.51
CA ASP A 93 8.20 -14.88 17.89
C ASP A 93 8.88 -14.22 19.11
N PRO A 94 9.02 -12.88 19.13
CA PRO A 94 8.42 -11.89 18.22
C PRO A 94 9.36 -11.42 17.08
N MET A 95 10.45 -12.14 16.80
CA MET A 95 11.53 -11.66 15.92
C MET A 95 11.10 -11.43 14.46
N PRO A 96 10.30 -12.30 13.81
CA PRO A 96 9.85 -12.08 12.43
C PRO A 96 9.08 -10.77 12.26
N LEU A 97 8.14 -10.48 13.18
CA LEU A 97 7.34 -9.26 13.15
C LEU A 97 8.22 -8.00 13.23
N TYR A 98 9.25 -8.02 14.07
CA TYR A 98 10.19 -6.89 14.18
C TYR A 98 11.10 -6.77 12.96
N GLY A 99 11.49 -7.89 12.33
CA GLY A 99 12.17 -7.88 11.04
C GLY A 99 11.34 -7.19 9.95
N LEU A 100 10.04 -7.51 9.87
CA LEU A 100 9.11 -6.87 8.92
C LEU A 100 8.93 -5.38 9.22
N LYS A 101 8.75 -5.00 10.49
CA LYS A 101 8.63 -3.59 10.91
C LYS A 101 9.86 -2.77 10.56
N LEU A 102 11.04 -3.30 10.87
CA LEU A 102 12.32 -2.67 10.58
C LEU A 102 12.45 -2.45 9.07
N LEU A 103 12.31 -3.52 8.27
CA LEU A 103 12.44 -3.41 6.83
C LEU A 103 11.39 -2.46 6.22
N GLY A 104 10.15 -2.51 6.69
CA GLY A 104 9.07 -1.61 6.23
C GLY A 104 9.46 -0.14 6.41
N GLY A 105 9.95 0.22 7.60
CA GLY A 105 10.42 1.58 7.87
C GLY A 105 11.62 1.98 7.00
N LEU A 106 12.55 1.05 6.72
CA LEU A 106 13.68 1.33 5.82
C LEU A 106 13.20 1.66 4.40
N LEU A 107 12.27 0.87 3.85
CA LEU A 107 11.76 1.07 2.49
C LEU A 107 10.87 2.31 2.37
N GLU A 108 10.11 2.65 3.42
CA GLU A 108 9.33 3.89 3.48
C GLU A 108 10.23 5.14 3.39
N VAL A 109 11.40 5.13 4.03
CA VAL A 109 12.34 6.26 3.99
C VAL A 109 13.15 6.27 2.69
N ASN A 110 13.66 5.12 2.26
CA ASN A 110 14.45 5.02 1.04
C ASN A 110 14.05 3.79 0.22
N PRO A 111 13.20 3.98 -0.81
CA PRO A 111 12.82 2.91 -1.74
C PRO A 111 14.01 2.28 -2.50
N GLY A 112 15.17 2.94 -2.54
CA GLY A 112 16.39 2.40 -3.13
C GLY A 112 16.85 1.08 -2.51
N TYR A 113 16.48 0.81 -1.26
CA TYR A 113 16.80 -0.47 -0.59
C TYR A 113 16.03 -1.67 -1.14
N VAL A 114 14.98 -1.47 -1.95
CA VAL A 114 14.25 -2.59 -2.56
C VAL A 114 15.17 -3.48 -3.40
N ARG A 115 16.19 -2.92 -4.08
CA ARG A 115 17.17 -3.74 -4.82
C ARG A 115 17.97 -4.68 -3.93
N ALA A 116 18.27 -4.26 -2.70
CA ALA A 116 18.95 -5.12 -1.73
C ALA A 116 18.01 -6.23 -1.22
N VAL A 117 16.71 -5.93 -1.04
CA VAL A 117 15.68 -6.91 -0.71
C VAL A 117 15.56 -7.99 -1.79
N GLU A 118 15.56 -7.56 -3.06
CA GLU A 118 15.58 -8.45 -4.22
C GLU A 118 16.84 -9.33 -4.24
N ALA A 119 18.02 -8.73 -4.07
CA ALA A 119 19.29 -9.46 -4.04
C ALA A 119 19.39 -10.49 -2.90
N LEU A 120 18.66 -10.27 -1.80
CA LEU A 120 18.56 -11.22 -0.68
C LEU A 120 17.53 -12.34 -0.93
N GLY A 121 16.80 -12.30 -2.07
CA GLY A 121 15.78 -13.29 -2.41
C GLY A 121 14.53 -13.20 -1.53
N LEU A 122 14.28 -12.06 -0.89
CA LEU A 122 13.18 -11.88 0.08
C LEU A 122 11.86 -11.50 -0.58
N ALA A 123 11.89 -10.87 -1.76
CA ALA A 123 10.68 -10.38 -2.41
C ALA A 123 9.62 -11.49 -2.67
N PRO A 124 9.97 -12.68 -3.20
CA PRO A 124 9.01 -13.77 -3.34
C PRO A 124 8.41 -14.21 -1.99
N GLN A 125 9.25 -14.29 -0.95
CA GLN A 125 8.82 -14.73 0.37
C GLN A 125 7.74 -13.82 0.98
N PHE A 126 7.85 -12.50 0.79
CA PHE A 126 6.83 -11.56 1.28
C PHE A 126 5.48 -11.72 0.58
N PHE A 127 5.49 -12.02 -0.73
CA PHE A 127 4.25 -12.32 -1.44
C PHE A 127 3.63 -13.65 -1.01
N ASP A 128 4.43 -14.65 -0.62
CA ASP A 128 3.92 -15.89 -0.03
C ASP A 128 3.28 -15.66 1.35
N PHE A 129 3.82 -14.72 2.13
CA PHE A 129 3.26 -14.31 3.42
C PHE A 129 1.88 -13.66 3.32
N LEU A 130 1.39 -13.28 2.12
CA LEU A 130 0.03 -12.77 1.93
C LEU A 130 -1.05 -13.87 2.00
N SER A 131 -0.66 -15.14 2.02
CA SER A 131 -1.62 -16.24 2.18
C SER A 131 -2.36 -16.11 3.51
N LEU A 132 -3.69 -16.28 3.52
CA LEU A 132 -4.53 -16.03 4.72
C LEU A 132 -4.13 -16.86 5.95
N GLU A 133 -3.59 -18.06 5.74
CA GLU A 133 -3.16 -18.97 6.81
C GLU A 133 -1.73 -18.69 7.31
N HIS A 134 -1.00 -17.78 6.66
CA HIS A 134 0.40 -17.53 6.98
C HIS A 134 0.53 -16.61 8.21
N SER A 135 1.37 -16.99 9.18
CA SER A 135 1.56 -16.24 10.44
C SER A 135 2.08 -14.81 10.24
N ASN A 136 2.88 -14.61 9.19
CA ASN A 136 3.38 -13.28 8.79
C ASN A 136 2.42 -12.49 7.90
N ASN A 137 1.18 -12.95 7.68
CA ASN A 137 0.17 -12.15 7.01
C ASN A 137 -0.33 -11.04 7.93
N ASN A 138 0.36 -9.90 7.89
CA ASN A 138 0.07 -8.75 8.71
C ASN A 138 0.30 -7.45 7.94
N VAL A 139 -0.15 -6.33 8.52
CA VAL A 139 -0.06 -5.00 7.92
C VAL A 139 1.35 -4.62 7.49
N HIS A 140 2.38 -5.02 8.23
CA HIS A 140 3.77 -4.72 7.86
C HIS A 140 4.20 -5.47 6.60
N ASN A 141 3.80 -6.74 6.46
CA ASN A 141 4.05 -7.50 5.24
C ASN A 141 3.32 -6.91 4.03
N ILE A 142 2.05 -6.49 4.19
CA ILE A 142 1.27 -5.87 3.12
C ILE A 142 1.95 -4.59 2.61
N ARG A 143 2.40 -3.72 3.53
CA ARG A 143 3.14 -2.50 3.18
C ARG A 143 4.47 -2.80 2.48
N LEU A 144 5.19 -3.83 2.90
CA LEU A 144 6.40 -4.30 2.22
C LEU A 144 6.11 -4.75 0.79
N CYS A 145 5.08 -5.58 0.60
CA CYS A 145 4.64 -6.02 -0.71
C CYS A 145 4.30 -4.84 -1.62
N ARG A 146 3.64 -3.80 -1.09
CA ARG A 146 3.33 -2.57 -1.84
C ARG A 146 4.60 -1.85 -2.29
N GLN A 147 5.58 -1.65 -1.40
CA GLN A 147 6.86 -1.01 -1.75
C GLN A 147 7.60 -1.79 -2.85
N ILE A 148 7.65 -3.12 -2.74
CA ILE A 148 8.27 -4.02 -3.73
C ILE A 148 7.52 -3.97 -5.06
N MET A 149 6.18 -3.96 -5.02
CA MET A 149 5.33 -3.85 -6.19
C MET A 149 5.58 -2.54 -6.94
N ALA A 150 5.55 -1.41 -6.22
CA ALA A 150 5.76 -0.08 -6.78
C ALA A 150 7.17 0.12 -7.37
N ALA A 151 8.19 -0.49 -6.74
CA ALA A 151 9.58 -0.39 -7.19
C ALA A 151 9.90 -1.24 -8.43
N GLY A 152 9.01 -2.15 -8.84
CA GLY A 152 9.23 -2.96 -10.03
C GLY A 152 10.22 -4.12 -9.83
N ALA A 153 10.46 -4.56 -8.60
CA ALA A 153 11.58 -5.43 -8.22
C ALA A 153 11.47 -6.92 -8.62
N MET A 154 10.45 -7.31 -9.37
CA MET A 154 10.23 -8.70 -9.80
C MET A 154 9.58 -8.71 -11.18
N PRO A 155 9.95 -9.58 -12.13
CA PRO A 155 9.23 -9.69 -13.40
C PRO A 155 7.71 -9.89 -13.21
N ILE A 156 6.88 -9.29 -14.08
CA ILE A 156 5.40 -9.46 -14.05
C ILE A 156 5.03 -10.94 -14.09
N GLN A 157 5.74 -11.72 -14.91
CA GLN A 157 5.46 -13.13 -15.12
C GLN A 157 5.64 -13.94 -13.84
N ASP A 158 6.63 -13.59 -13.03
CA ASP A 158 6.86 -14.21 -11.74
C ASP A 158 5.70 -13.91 -10.78
N LEU A 159 5.25 -12.65 -10.73
CA LEU A 159 4.10 -12.23 -9.91
C LEU A 159 2.81 -12.97 -10.31
N VAL A 160 2.59 -13.16 -11.61
CA VAL A 160 1.45 -13.92 -12.14
C VAL A 160 1.56 -15.40 -11.73
N SER A 161 2.73 -16.02 -11.93
CA SER A 161 2.94 -17.43 -11.56
C SER A 161 2.77 -17.70 -10.05
N MET A 162 3.10 -16.71 -9.23
CA MET A 162 2.97 -16.74 -7.78
C MET A 162 1.57 -16.40 -7.27
N GLN A 163 0.63 -16.07 -8.19
CA GLN A 163 -0.74 -15.70 -7.87
C GLN A 163 -0.82 -14.53 -6.89
N VAL A 164 0.03 -13.51 -7.09
CA VAL A 164 0.10 -12.37 -6.18
C VAL A 164 -1.22 -11.61 -6.14
N ALA A 165 -1.85 -11.37 -7.30
CA ALA A 165 -3.12 -10.67 -7.35
C ALA A 165 -4.25 -11.45 -6.66
N ASP A 166 -4.28 -12.78 -6.80
CA ASP A 166 -5.26 -13.64 -6.13
C ASP A 166 -5.12 -13.60 -4.61
N LYS A 167 -3.88 -13.67 -4.11
CA LYS A 167 -3.60 -13.55 -2.67
C LYS A 167 -4.04 -12.18 -2.13
N VAL A 168 -3.77 -11.10 -2.87
CA VAL A 168 -4.18 -9.74 -2.49
C VAL A 168 -5.70 -9.59 -2.50
N ALA A 169 -6.38 -10.13 -3.53
CA ALA A 169 -7.83 -10.15 -3.61
C ALA A 169 -8.44 -10.92 -2.43
N ALA A 170 -7.89 -12.09 -2.08
CA ALA A 170 -8.34 -12.86 -0.92
C ALA A 170 -8.16 -12.10 0.40
N VAL A 171 -7.05 -11.37 0.58
CA VAL A 171 -6.84 -10.50 1.76
C VAL A 171 -7.87 -9.36 1.79
N LEU A 172 -8.14 -8.71 0.65
CA LEU A 172 -9.12 -7.63 0.54
C LEU A 172 -10.54 -8.11 0.86
N GLU A 173 -10.95 -9.25 0.29
CA GLU A 173 -12.25 -9.87 0.56
C GLU A 173 -12.38 -10.25 2.02
N TYR A 174 -11.38 -10.95 2.57
CA TYR A 174 -11.38 -11.37 3.96
C TYR A 174 -11.46 -10.17 4.92
N ALA A 175 -10.66 -9.12 4.68
CA ALA A 175 -10.66 -7.92 5.51
C ALA A 175 -11.99 -7.18 5.45
N THR A 176 -12.62 -7.12 4.26
CA THR A 176 -13.94 -6.51 4.07
C THR A 176 -15.03 -7.28 4.80
N GLN A 177 -15.12 -8.60 4.56
CA GLN A 177 -16.16 -9.48 5.12
C GLN A 177 -16.06 -9.62 6.63
N ASN A 178 -14.84 -9.65 7.18
CA ASN A 178 -14.61 -9.83 8.61
C ASN A 178 -14.35 -8.51 9.35
N SER A 179 -14.47 -7.37 8.67
CA SER A 179 -14.21 -6.03 9.22
C SER A 179 -12.85 -5.91 9.91
N VAL A 180 -11.80 -6.42 9.26
CA VAL A 180 -10.42 -6.28 9.72
C VAL A 180 -9.89 -4.91 9.27
N GLU A 181 -10.44 -3.85 9.87
CA GLU A 181 -10.17 -2.44 9.49
C GLU A 181 -8.68 -2.10 9.31
N PRO A 182 -7.74 -2.54 10.19
CA PRO A 182 -6.33 -2.18 10.03
C PRO A 182 -5.67 -2.69 8.73
N PHE A 183 -6.29 -3.65 8.04
CA PHE A 183 -5.78 -4.22 6.80
C PHE A 183 -6.28 -3.46 5.57
N LEU A 184 -7.44 -2.79 5.63
CA LEU A 184 -8.15 -2.27 4.46
C LEU A 184 -7.33 -1.21 3.70
N GLU A 185 -6.91 -0.14 4.36
CA GLU A 185 -6.08 0.88 3.72
C GLU A 185 -4.78 0.27 3.13
N PRO A 186 -3.95 -0.49 3.89
CA PRO A 186 -2.75 -1.11 3.34
C PRO A 186 -2.98 -2.03 2.13
N VAL A 187 -4.02 -2.87 2.15
CA VAL A 187 -4.30 -3.78 1.03
C VAL A 187 -4.82 -3.02 -0.19
N LEU A 188 -5.61 -1.96 0.00
CA LEU A 188 -6.06 -1.08 -1.07
C LEU A 188 -4.88 -0.33 -1.71
N GLU A 189 -3.93 0.17 -0.93
CA GLU A 189 -2.70 0.76 -1.49
C GLU A 189 -1.88 -0.26 -2.29
N LEU A 190 -1.86 -1.52 -1.86
CA LEU A 190 -1.23 -2.60 -2.61
C LEU A 190 -1.99 -2.92 -3.91
N CYS A 191 -3.32 -2.95 -3.89
CA CYS A 191 -4.14 -3.06 -5.11
C CYS A 191 -3.81 -1.92 -6.09
N HIS A 192 -3.78 -0.68 -5.63
CA HIS A 192 -3.40 0.47 -6.46
C HIS A 192 -1.98 0.31 -7.05
N ALA A 193 -1.02 -0.15 -6.26
CA ALA A 193 0.34 -0.41 -6.76
C ALA A 193 0.37 -1.52 -7.84
N ILE A 194 -0.44 -2.56 -7.71
CA ILE A 194 -0.59 -3.62 -8.73
C ILE A 194 -1.18 -3.02 -10.01
N VAL A 195 -2.28 -2.27 -9.88
CA VAL A 195 -2.99 -1.60 -10.99
C VAL A 195 -2.02 -0.71 -11.79
N GLN A 196 -1.31 0.18 -11.11
CA GLN A 196 -0.35 1.10 -11.72
C GLN A 196 0.82 0.37 -12.38
N ARG A 197 1.31 -0.70 -11.75
CA ARG A 197 2.41 -1.48 -12.31
C ARG A 197 1.98 -2.24 -13.56
N ASP A 198 0.88 -2.98 -13.49
CA ASP A 198 0.44 -3.82 -14.60
C ASP A 198 0.10 -2.96 -15.82
N ALA A 199 -0.51 -1.79 -15.63
CA ALA A 199 -0.75 -0.83 -16.70
C ALA A 199 0.53 -0.37 -17.42
N ARG A 200 1.57 0.02 -16.68
CA ARG A 200 2.87 0.39 -17.26
C ARG A 200 3.51 -0.75 -18.04
N GLU A 201 3.31 -1.98 -17.59
CA GLU A 201 3.86 -3.18 -18.21
C GLU A 201 3.07 -3.59 -19.45
N VAL A 202 1.75 -3.38 -19.47
CA VAL A 202 0.90 -3.52 -20.66
C VAL A 202 1.27 -2.48 -21.72
N GLU A 203 1.42 -1.21 -21.34
CA GLU A 203 1.88 -0.14 -22.25
C GLU A 203 3.25 -0.46 -22.87
N ALA A 204 4.12 -1.13 -22.11
CA ALA A 204 5.43 -1.54 -22.57
C ALA A 204 5.45 -2.91 -23.28
N GLY A 205 4.29 -3.56 -23.47
CA GLY A 205 4.15 -4.85 -24.15
C GLY A 205 4.75 -6.05 -23.41
N ARG A 206 4.93 -5.96 -22.09
CA ARG A 206 5.50 -7.01 -21.23
C ARG A 206 4.44 -7.76 -20.42
N SER A 207 3.24 -7.19 -20.28
CA SER A 207 2.08 -7.81 -19.63
C SER A 207 0.90 -7.87 -20.59
N ASP A 208 0.01 -8.83 -20.37
CA ASP A 208 -1.31 -8.94 -21.01
C ASP A 208 -2.45 -8.44 -20.11
N GLY A 209 -2.13 -7.90 -18.93
CA GLY A 209 -3.12 -7.40 -17.96
C GLY A 209 -3.62 -8.47 -16.99
N ALA A 210 -2.93 -9.61 -16.86
CA ALA A 210 -3.38 -10.73 -16.02
C ALA A 210 -3.51 -10.37 -14.53
N LEU A 211 -2.63 -9.51 -13.98
CA LEU A 211 -2.74 -9.11 -12.57
C LEU A 211 -3.95 -8.21 -12.36
N MET A 212 -4.17 -7.27 -13.28
CA MET A 212 -5.34 -6.39 -13.27
C MET A 212 -6.64 -7.17 -13.42
N ALA A 213 -6.67 -8.21 -14.26
CA ALA A 213 -7.88 -9.00 -14.51
C ALA A 213 -8.49 -9.55 -13.21
N VAL A 214 -7.65 -10.04 -12.29
CA VAL A 214 -8.08 -10.51 -10.96
C VAL A 214 -8.69 -9.39 -10.14
N LEU A 215 -8.11 -8.18 -10.17
CA LEU A 215 -8.65 -7.03 -9.43
C LEU A 215 -9.94 -6.49 -10.06
N LEU A 216 -10.13 -6.61 -11.38
CA LEU A 216 -11.38 -6.26 -12.05
C LEU A 216 -12.56 -7.10 -11.54
N GLU A 217 -12.33 -8.37 -11.20
CA GLU A 217 -13.35 -9.22 -10.56
C GLU A 217 -13.77 -8.70 -9.18
N GLN A 218 -12.91 -7.91 -8.52
CA GLN A 218 -13.13 -7.30 -7.21
C GLN A 218 -13.83 -5.93 -7.27
N SER A 219 -14.27 -5.46 -8.46
CA SER A 219 -14.90 -4.15 -8.64
C SER A 219 -16.07 -3.88 -7.66
N GLY A 220 -16.86 -4.91 -7.35
CA GLY A 220 -17.94 -4.83 -6.36
C GLY A 220 -17.44 -4.53 -4.95
N VAL A 221 -16.34 -5.16 -4.53
CA VAL A 221 -15.72 -4.95 -3.21
C VAL A 221 -15.18 -3.53 -3.10
N PHE A 222 -14.49 -3.02 -4.12
CA PHE A 222 -14.02 -1.63 -4.14
C PHE A 222 -15.19 -0.63 -3.99
N LEU A 223 -16.29 -0.86 -4.70
CA LEU A 223 -17.47 0.01 -4.63
C LEU A 223 -18.17 -0.05 -3.27
N GLU A 224 -18.25 -1.23 -2.65
CA GLU A 224 -18.73 -1.38 -1.28
C GLU A 224 -17.88 -0.58 -0.29
N LEU A 225 -16.55 -0.68 -0.41
CA LEU A 225 -15.60 0.03 0.45
C LEU A 225 -15.68 1.55 0.30
N CYS A 226 -16.06 2.06 -0.88
CA CYS A 226 -16.29 3.50 -1.09
C CYS A 226 -17.41 4.07 -0.20
N ALA A 227 -18.36 3.24 0.24
CA ALA A 227 -19.48 3.65 1.08
C ALA A 227 -19.17 3.58 2.59
N ARG A 228 -18.00 3.06 2.99
CA ARG A 228 -17.63 2.92 4.41
C ARG A 228 -17.30 4.27 5.06
N PRO A 229 -17.51 4.42 6.38
CA PRO A 229 -17.28 5.67 7.09
C PRO A 229 -15.78 6.01 7.26
N ASP A 230 -14.88 5.04 7.14
CA ASP A 230 -13.45 5.28 7.24
C ASP A 230 -12.94 6.04 6.01
N ALA A 231 -12.50 7.29 6.21
CA ALA A 231 -12.10 8.18 5.13
C ALA A 231 -10.86 7.68 4.37
N ALA A 232 -9.92 7.03 5.06
CA ALA A 232 -8.69 6.54 4.46
C ALA A 232 -8.98 5.37 3.50
N SER A 233 -9.65 4.34 3.97
CA SER A 233 -10.00 3.16 3.18
C SER A 233 -11.00 3.48 2.07
N SER A 234 -12.03 4.30 2.33
CA SER A 234 -13.00 4.68 1.29
C SER A 234 -12.35 5.50 0.18
N THR A 235 -11.42 6.41 0.51
CA THR A 235 -10.66 7.18 -0.49
C THR A 235 -9.74 6.27 -1.29
N ALA A 236 -8.99 5.38 -0.64
CA ALA A 236 -8.12 4.43 -1.33
C ALA A 236 -8.90 3.50 -2.28
N ALA A 237 -10.09 3.05 -1.87
CA ALA A 237 -10.97 2.25 -2.71
C ALA A 237 -11.50 3.03 -3.93
N ALA A 238 -11.91 4.28 -3.72
CA ALA A 238 -12.39 5.15 -4.80
C ALA A 238 -11.29 5.46 -5.82
N VAL A 239 -10.05 5.64 -5.38
CA VAL A 239 -8.87 5.81 -6.26
C VAL A 239 -8.61 4.55 -7.07
N CYS A 240 -8.62 3.36 -6.45
CA CYS A 240 -8.47 2.10 -7.17
C CYS A 240 -9.54 1.93 -8.25
N LEU A 241 -10.80 2.19 -7.89
CA LEU A 241 -11.93 2.08 -8.81
C LEU A 241 -11.80 3.05 -10.00
N LEU A 242 -11.42 4.30 -9.74
CA LEU A 242 -11.18 5.30 -10.78
C LEU A 242 -10.07 4.85 -11.73
N ASP A 243 -8.95 4.38 -11.20
CA ASP A 243 -7.82 3.90 -12.00
C ASP A 243 -8.20 2.70 -12.88
N MET A 244 -8.95 1.75 -12.33
CA MET A 244 -9.46 0.59 -13.08
C MET A 244 -10.36 1.05 -14.23
N VAL A 245 -11.28 1.98 -13.99
CA VAL A 245 -12.17 2.53 -15.03
C VAL A 245 -11.38 3.33 -16.07
N ASN A 246 -10.36 4.10 -15.66
CA ASN A 246 -9.54 4.88 -16.56
C ASN A 246 -8.69 4.01 -17.49
N MET A 247 -8.14 2.92 -16.98
CA MET A 247 -7.27 2.02 -17.76
C MET A 247 -8.07 1.01 -18.59
N TYR A 248 -9.21 0.52 -18.07
CA TYR A 248 -10.04 -0.51 -18.69
C TYR A 248 -11.50 -0.06 -18.84
N PRO A 249 -11.74 1.08 -19.51
CA PRO A 249 -13.07 1.69 -19.57
C PRO A 249 -14.10 0.79 -20.25
N GLN A 250 -13.68 0.02 -21.27
CA GLN A 250 -14.57 -0.90 -21.99
C GLN A 250 -15.07 -2.06 -21.12
N GLN A 251 -14.23 -2.54 -20.20
CA GLN A 251 -14.55 -3.62 -19.28
C GLN A 251 -15.36 -3.12 -18.09
N CYS A 252 -15.01 -1.96 -17.54
CA CYS A 252 -15.65 -1.42 -16.33
C CYS A 252 -16.98 -0.72 -16.61
N ALA A 253 -17.13 -0.01 -17.74
CA ALA A 253 -18.29 0.84 -17.97
C ALA A 253 -19.64 0.10 -17.96
N PRO A 254 -19.80 -1.09 -18.60
CA PRO A 254 -21.06 -1.82 -18.56
C PRO A 254 -21.47 -2.20 -17.13
N TRP A 255 -20.50 -2.61 -16.31
CA TRP A 255 -20.73 -2.98 -14.91
C TRP A 255 -21.03 -1.75 -14.03
N LEU A 256 -20.27 -0.66 -14.18
CA LEU A 256 -20.48 0.54 -13.36
C LEU A 256 -21.84 1.21 -13.66
N MET A 257 -22.30 1.09 -14.91
CA MET A 257 -23.60 1.62 -15.34
C MET A 257 -24.77 0.65 -15.12
N ALA A 258 -24.52 -0.54 -14.55
CA ALA A 258 -25.58 -1.46 -14.16
C ALA A 258 -26.39 -0.90 -12.97
N ALA A 259 -27.67 -1.28 -12.87
CA ALA A 259 -28.58 -0.71 -11.86
C ALA A 259 -28.10 -0.92 -10.41
N GLU A 260 -27.54 -2.08 -10.10
CA GLU A 260 -26.99 -2.42 -8.77
C GLU A 260 -25.80 -1.53 -8.41
N SER A 261 -24.84 -1.38 -9.33
CA SER A 261 -23.68 -0.52 -9.16
C SER A 261 -24.08 0.95 -9.03
N LEU A 262 -25.04 1.44 -9.83
CA LEU A 262 -25.55 2.81 -9.72
C LEU A 262 -26.21 3.07 -8.36
N ALA A 263 -26.93 2.09 -7.81
CA ALA A 263 -27.51 2.21 -6.47
C ALA A 263 -26.41 2.31 -5.40
N ALA A 264 -25.37 1.49 -5.49
CA ALA A 264 -24.23 1.53 -4.57
C ALA A 264 -23.41 2.82 -4.69
N VAL A 265 -23.15 3.31 -5.92
CA VAL A 265 -22.49 4.61 -6.15
C VAL A 265 -23.33 5.75 -5.57
N THR A 266 -24.65 5.71 -5.74
CA THR A 266 -25.55 6.72 -5.17
C THR A 266 -25.44 6.74 -3.65
N ALA A 267 -25.45 5.57 -3.01
CA ALA A 267 -25.28 5.44 -1.57
C ALA A 267 -23.91 5.99 -1.10
N ALA A 268 -22.82 5.64 -1.79
CA ALA A 268 -21.48 6.15 -1.49
C ALA A 268 -21.37 7.67 -1.63
N LEU A 269 -22.02 8.26 -2.64
CA LEU A 269 -22.03 9.72 -2.86
C LEU A 269 -22.82 10.49 -1.81
N GLN A 270 -23.92 9.92 -1.32
CA GLN A 270 -24.80 10.54 -0.33
C GLN A 270 -24.32 10.34 1.12
N GLY A 271 -23.52 9.29 1.35
CA GLY A 271 -23.13 8.84 2.68
C GLY A 271 -24.25 8.07 3.36
N ASP A 272 -23.89 7.21 4.30
CA ASP A 272 -24.89 6.39 5.00
C ASP A 272 -25.80 7.25 5.88
N ALA A 273 -27.03 7.46 5.41
CA ALA A 273 -28.06 8.24 6.12
C ALA A 273 -28.78 7.44 7.21
N SER A 274 -28.46 6.14 7.36
CA SER A 274 -29.16 5.24 8.29
C SER A 274 -28.86 5.51 9.78
N ALA A 275 -27.81 6.29 10.10
CA ALA A 275 -27.34 6.55 11.46
C ALA A 275 -27.82 7.87 12.10
N GLY A 276 -28.91 8.48 11.62
CA GLY A 276 -29.56 9.64 12.26
C GLY A 276 -28.85 11.00 12.11
N SER A 277 -27.61 11.01 11.62
CA SER A 277 -26.94 12.17 11.03
C SER A 277 -26.05 11.64 9.90
N PRO A 278 -26.20 12.09 8.64
CA PRO A 278 -25.34 11.63 7.57
C PRO A 278 -23.89 11.97 7.92
N ALA A 279 -23.03 10.96 8.02
CA ALA A 279 -21.61 11.21 8.11
C ALA A 279 -21.18 11.90 6.81
N PRO A 280 -20.45 13.03 6.86
CA PRO A 280 -20.01 13.70 5.66
C PRO A 280 -19.08 12.78 4.87
N VAL A 281 -19.46 12.47 3.63
CA VAL A 281 -18.59 11.73 2.71
C VAL A 281 -17.35 12.56 2.44
N ALA A 282 -16.18 11.91 2.43
CA ALA A 282 -14.94 12.58 2.09
C ALA A 282 -15.04 13.19 0.67
N PRO A 283 -14.71 14.49 0.48
CA PRO A 283 -14.81 15.14 -0.83
C PRO A 283 -14.02 14.42 -1.94
N GLN A 284 -12.91 13.79 -1.58
CA GLN A 284 -12.07 13.00 -2.47
C GLN A 284 -12.81 11.78 -3.02
N VAL A 285 -13.55 11.05 -2.18
CA VAL A 285 -14.37 9.90 -2.60
C VAL A 285 -15.41 10.36 -3.63
N GLN A 286 -16.10 11.47 -3.36
CA GLN A 286 -17.08 12.01 -4.30
C GLN A 286 -16.42 12.39 -5.62
N GLN A 287 -15.28 13.09 -5.59
CA GLN A 287 -14.55 13.47 -6.79
C GLN A 287 -14.17 12.25 -7.64
N HIS A 288 -13.57 11.23 -7.04
CA HIS A 288 -13.11 10.04 -7.76
C HIS A 288 -14.27 9.22 -8.35
N LEU A 289 -15.38 9.07 -7.60
CA LEU A 289 -16.57 8.37 -8.10
C LEU A 289 -17.23 9.13 -9.26
N LEU A 290 -17.30 10.47 -9.18
CA LEU A 290 -17.83 11.30 -10.25
C LEU A 290 -16.98 11.21 -11.52
N GLU A 291 -15.67 11.23 -11.37
CA GLU A 291 -14.73 11.08 -12.49
C GLU A 291 -14.84 9.69 -13.13
N ALA A 292 -14.94 8.63 -12.31
CA ALA A 292 -15.16 7.27 -12.79
C ALA A 292 -16.47 7.14 -13.59
N LEU A 293 -17.57 7.72 -13.09
CA LEU A 293 -18.85 7.75 -13.81
C LEU A 293 -18.74 8.52 -15.13
N GLN A 294 -18.04 9.66 -15.15
CA GLN A 294 -17.83 10.44 -16.38
C GLN A 294 -17.05 9.64 -17.42
N LEU A 295 -15.98 8.96 -17.02
CA LEU A 295 -15.20 8.10 -17.89
C LEU A 295 -16.05 6.94 -18.45
N ALA A 296 -16.82 6.27 -17.60
CA ALA A 296 -17.71 5.17 -18.02
C ALA A 296 -18.80 5.63 -19.00
N LEU A 297 -19.37 6.81 -18.78
CA LEU A 297 -20.37 7.42 -19.68
C LEU A 297 -19.79 7.83 -21.03
N ALA A 298 -18.49 8.17 -21.09
CA ALA A 298 -17.81 8.52 -22.33
C ALA A 298 -17.51 7.30 -23.22
N VAL A 299 -17.67 6.08 -22.71
CA VAL A 299 -17.39 4.84 -23.46
C VAL A 299 -18.43 4.61 -24.54
N PRO A 300 -18.04 4.49 -25.83
CA PRO A 300 -18.96 4.21 -26.91
C PRO A 300 -19.70 2.88 -26.71
N GLY A 301 -21.02 2.89 -26.84
CA GLY A 301 -21.85 1.69 -26.71
C GLY A 301 -22.30 1.36 -25.28
N THR A 302 -21.88 2.15 -24.28
CA THR A 302 -22.41 2.04 -22.92
C THR A 302 -23.90 2.38 -22.92
N VAL A 303 -24.75 1.36 -22.76
CA VAL A 303 -26.20 1.54 -22.67
C VAL A 303 -26.56 1.76 -21.21
N VAL A 304 -26.92 3.00 -20.88
CA VAL A 304 -27.54 3.29 -19.59
C VAL A 304 -29.01 2.91 -19.69
N THR A 305 -29.39 1.81 -19.04
CA THR A 305 -30.80 1.42 -19.00
C THR A 305 -31.57 2.38 -18.08
N PRO A 306 -32.70 2.96 -18.53
CA PRO A 306 -33.52 3.80 -17.68
C PRO A 306 -33.99 2.99 -16.46
N SER A 307 -33.54 3.38 -15.28
CA SER A 307 -33.83 2.71 -14.03
C SER A 307 -34.20 3.72 -12.94
N LYS A 308 -34.88 3.24 -11.89
CA LYS A 308 -35.16 4.09 -10.71
C LYS A 308 -33.86 4.58 -10.07
N ASP A 309 -32.80 3.79 -10.12
CA ASP A 309 -31.52 4.11 -9.51
C ASP A 309 -30.75 5.16 -10.32
N LEU A 310 -30.90 5.19 -11.64
CA LEU A 310 -30.40 6.30 -12.47
C LEU A 310 -31.07 7.63 -12.10
N SER A 311 -32.38 7.62 -11.87
CA SER A 311 -33.11 8.81 -11.41
C SER A 311 -32.63 9.29 -10.04
N LYS A 312 -32.42 8.35 -9.09
CA LYS A 312 -31.86 8.66 -7.76
C LYS A 312 -30.45 9.23 -7.86
N LEU A 313 -29.60 8.66 -8.71
CA LEU A 313 -28.26 9.19 -8.96
C LEU A 313 -28.35 10.63 -9.49
N GLY A 314 -29.24 10.90 -10.46
CA GLY A 314 -29.47 12.24 -10.97
C GLY A 314 -29.99 13.24 -9.92
N GLU A 315 -30.73 12.78 -8.92
CA GLU A 315 -31.12 13.59 -7.76
C GLU A 315 -29.93 13.85 -6.81
N ALA A 316 -29.15 12.83 -6.50
CA ALA A 316 -27.95 12.94 -5.66
C ALA A 316 -26.93 13.91 -6.27
N LEU A 317 -26.66 13.80 -7.57
CA LEU A 317 -25.75 14.70 -8.31
C LEU A 317 -26.23 16.16 -8.26
N ARG A 318 -27.55 16.38 -8.39
CA ARG A 318 -28.12 17.73 -8.27
C ARG A 318 -27.91 18.29 -6.87
N GLN A 319 -28.16 17.50 -5.82
CA GLN A 319 -27.97 17.92 -4.43
C GLN A 319 -26.51 18.30 -4.15
N LEU A 320 -25.55 17.47 -4.60
CA LEU A 320 -24.12 17.75 -4.45
C LEU A 320 -23.69 19.04 -5.15
N TRP A 321 -24.18 19.26 -6.37
CA TRP A 321 -23.87 20.47 -7.13
C TRP A 321 -24.36 21.75 -6.45
N TRP A 322 -25.54 21.72 -5.82
CA TRP A 322 -26.05 22.85 -5.03
C TRP A 322 -25.26 23.06 -3.74
N ALA A 323 -24.87 21.98 -3.05
CA ALA A 323 -24.09 22.05 -1.83
C ALA A 323 -22.70 22.68 -2.06
N GLN A 324 -22.02 22.30 -3.15
CA GLN A 324 -20.72 22.85 -3.53
C GLN A 324 -20.76 24.34 -3.91
N ARG A 325 -21.91 24.87 -4.35
CA ARG A 325 -22.09 26.29 -4.66
C ARG A 325 -22.45 27.17 -3.45
N ALA A 326 -22.86 26.55 -2.35
CA ALA A 326 -23.26 27.25 -1.13
C ALA A 326 -22.09 27.47 -0.13
N GLN A 327 -20.94 26.84 -0.41
CA GLN A 327 -19.67 27.03 0.31
C GLN A 327 -18.80 28.07 -0.38
#